data_AF-A0A9W2UJ59-F1
#
_entry.id   AF-A0A9W2UJ59-F1
#
_cell.length_a   1.000
_cell.length_b   1.000
_cell.length_c   1.000
_cell.angle_alpha   90.00
_cell.angle_beta   90.00
_cell.angle_gamma   90.00
#
_symmetry.space_group_name_H-M   'P 1'
#
loop_
_entity.id
_entity.type
_entity.pdbx_description
1 polymer ?
#
loop_
_entity_poly.entity_id
_entity_poly.type
_entity_poly.pdbx_seq_one_letter_code
_entity_poly.pdbx_strand_id
1 'polypeptide(L)'
;MTPTYDPINGTPASSTMTWFSDSPLTEQNCSILAFSQPPQSPEALADMYQPRSLVDKTKLNAGWLDSSRSLMEQGIQEDEQLLLRFKYYTFFDLNPKYDAVRINQLYEQARWAILLEEIDCTEEEMMIFAALQYHISKLSLSAETQDFTHESEVDEVEAALSNLEVTLEGGKMDNTLEDITDIPQLADNLKLFRPKKLILKAFKQYWFIFKDTSIAYFKNKELEQGEPVEKLNLRGCEVVPDVNVAGRKFGIKLLIPVADGMNEVYLRCDHENQYAQWMAACILASKGKTMADSSYQPEVLNILSFLRMKNRNSASQVASNIETMDINPECFVSPRCAKKHKSKQLAARILEAHQNVAQMPLVEAKLRFIQAWQSLPEFGLTYYLVRFKGSKKDDILGVSYNRLIRIDATTGIPITTWRFTNMKQWNVNWEIRQVAIEFDQNVSIAFTCLSADCKIVHEYIGGYIFLSTRSKDQNETLDEDLFHKLTGGQD
;
A
#
# COMPACT_ATOMS: atom_id res chain seq x y z
N MET A 1 -2.05 -6.75 22.16
CA MET A 1 -1.66 -5.63 23.01
C MET A 1 -2.65 -5.54 24.13
N THR A 2 -2.31 -6.14 25.28
CA THR A 2 -2.95 -5.75 26.54
C THR A 2 -2.63 -4.25 26.73
N PRO A 3 -3.64 -3.36 26.80
CA PRO A 3 -3.39 -1.96 27.07
C PRO A 3 -2.62 -1.86 28.38
N THR A 4 -1.43 -1.27 28.32
CA THR A 4 -0.62 -1.02 29.51
C THR A 4 -1.06 0.32 30.05
N TYR A 5 -1.52 0.34 31.30
CA TYR A 5 -2.05 1.54 31.93
C TYR A 5 -0.94 2.21 32.73
N ASP A 6 -0.88 3.55 32.69
CA ASP A 6 0.01 4.33 33.55
C ASP A 6 -0.36 4.06 35.04
N PRO A 7 0.60 3.65 35.88
CA PRO A 7 0.33 3.25 37.26
C PRO A 7 -0.06 4.43 38.18
N ILE A 8 0.09 5.67 37.75
CA ILE A 8 -0.19 6.89 38.53
C ILE A 8 -1.60 7.42 38.27
N ASN A 9 -2.05 7.43 37.01
CA ASN A 9 -3.34 8.02 36.60
C ASN A 9 -4.32 7.01 35.97
N GLY A 10 -3.88 5.78 35.66
CA GLY A 10 -4.74 4.72 35.12
C GLY A 10 -5.17 4.91 33.67
N THR A 11 -4.51 5.77 32.88
CA THR A 11 -4.82 5.97 31.45
C THR A 11 -4.14 4.91 30.57
N PRO A 12 -4.71 4.51 29.42
CA PRO A 12 -4.06 3.60 28.49
C PRO A 12 -2.87 4.31 27.85
N ALA A 13 -1.65 3.91 28.21
CA ALA A 13 -0.47 4.59 27.72
C ALA A 13 -0.17 4.15 26.26
N SER A 14 0.24 5.12 25.43
CA SER A 14 0.77 4.83 24.09
C SER A 14 1.87 3.79 24.22
N SER A 15 1.86 2.76 23.37
CA SER A 15 2.85 1.68 23.36
C SER A 15 4.30 2.19 23.21
N THR A 16 4.49 3.43 22.74
CA THR A 16 5.79 4.09 22.66
C THR A 16 6.17 4.84 23.94
N MET A 17 5.23 5.17 24.83
CA MET A 17 5.53 5.82 26.12
C MET A 17 5.81 4.80 27.22
N THR A 18 5.14 3.64 27.19
CA THR A 18 5.29 2.56 28.19
C THR A 18 6.61 1.81 28.12
N TRP A 19 7.23 1.70 26.94
CA TRP A 19 8.50 1.00 26.80
C TRP A 19 9.71 1.83 27.21
N PHE A 20 9.58 3.15 27.22
CA PHE A 20 10.71 4.06 27.43
C PHE A 20 10.75 4.64 28.84
N SER A 21 9.65 4.62 29.61
CA SER A 21 9.56 5.22 30.95
C SER A 21 10.63 4.76 31.97
N ASP A 22 11.25 3.60 31.77
CA ASP A 22 12.26 3.05 32.69
C ASP A 22 13.73 3.26 32.26
N SER A 23 13.99 3.91 31.11
CA SER A 23 15.35 4.10 30.58
C SER A 23 15.88 5.52 30.86
N PRO A 24 17.09 5.71 31.42
CA PRO A 24 17.70 7.02 31.67
C PRO A 24 18.00 7.83 30.39
N LEU A 25 17.73 7.28 29.20
CA LEU A 25 17.77 7.99 27.90
C LEU A 25 16.47 8.78 27.61
N THR A 26 15.45 8.70 28.47
CA THR A 26 14.16 9.39 28.33
C THR A 26 14.21 10.91 28.41
N GLU A 27 15.32 11.50 28.88
CA GLU A 27 15.47 12.96 28.81
C GLU A 27 15.55 13.48 27.37
N GLN A 28 15.76 12.61 26.36
CA GLN A 28 15.62 12.96 24.95
C GLN A 28 14.24 12.55 24.40
N ASN A 29 13.39 13.56 24.24
CA ASN A 29 12.08 13.55 23.59
C ASN A 29 11.94 12.55 22.41
N CYS A 30 11.53 11.30 22.68
CA CYS A 30 11.17 10.32 21.63
C CYS A 30 10.01 10.82 20.75
N SER A 31 9.27 11.84 21.19
CA SER A 31 8.26 12.55 20.40
C SER A 31 8.81 13.10 19.09
N ILE A 32 10.12 13.41 19.00
CA ILE A 32 10.75 13.89 17.75
C ILE A 32 10.58 12.90 16.60
N LEU A 33 10.49 11.58 16.88
CA LEU A 33 10.30 10.55 15.87
C LEU A 33 8.87 10.52 15.30
N ALA A 34 7.91 11.20 15.93
CA ALA A 34 6.55 11.37 15.45
C ALA A 34 6.39 12.60 14.53
N PHE A 35 7.35 13.53 14.53
CA PHE A 35 7.34 14.73 13.69
C PHE A 35 8.19 14.53 12.43
N SER A 36 7.72 15.10 11.32
CA SER A 36 8.44 15.04 10.05
C SER A 36 9.55 16.07 10.06
N GLN A 37 10.70 15.71 9.50
CA GLN A 37 11.82 16.65 9.40
C GLN A 37 11.53 17.72 8.33
N PRO A 38 12.09 18.93 8.48
CA PRO A 38 11.99 19.96 7.46
C PRO A 38 12.47 19.46 6.09
N PRO A 39 11.84 19.92 4.99
CA PRO A 39 12.23 19.52 3.65
C PRO A 39 13.67 19.95 3.36
N GLN A 40 14.43 19.07 2.69
CA GLN A 40 15.83 19.33 2.37
C GLN A 40 15.97 20.37 1.24
N SER A 41 17.14 21.00 1.16
CA SER A 41 17.44 21.90 0.05
C SER A 41 17.48 21.14 -1.29
N PRO A 42 17.15 21.80 -2.41
CA PRO A 42 17.21 21.16 -3.73
C PRO A 42 18.62 20.64 -4.08
N GLU A 43 19.67 21.31 -3.59
CA GLU A 43 21.06 20.89 -3.78
C GLU A 43 21.34 19.57 -3.04
N ALA A 44 20.93 19.46 -1.77
CA ALA A 44 21.10 18.24 -0.99
C ALA A 44 20.31 17.06 -1.61
N LEU A 45 19.09 17.32 -2.08
CA LEU A 45 18.31 16.30 -2.80
C LEU A 45 18.98 15.88 -4.11
N ALA A 46 19.58 16.82 -4.85
CA ALA A 46 20.30 16.53 -6.07
C ALA A 46 21.58 15.71 -5.83
N ASP A 47 22.29 15.96 -4.71
CA ASP A 47 23.49 15.22 -4.31
C ASP A 47 23.17 13.78 -3.87
N MET A 48 22.03 13.59 -3.19
CA MET A 48 21.54 12.27 -2.78
C MET A 48 20.96 11.46 -3.96
N TYR A 49 20.42 12.13 -4.96
CA TYR A 49 19.74 11.48 -6.09
C TYR A 49 20.72 10.73 -6.98
N GLN A 50 20.43 9.45 -7.18
CA GLN A 50 21.18 8.59 -8.08
C GLN A 50 20.23 7.92 -9.06
N PRO A 51 20.34 8.18 -10.38
CA PRO A 51 19.52 7.48 -11.36
C PRO A 51 19.89 5.99 -11.35
N ARG A 52 18.91 5.13 -11.06
CA ARG A 52 19.12 3.67 -10.90
C ARG A 52 18.37 2.90 -11.97
N SER A 53 19.07 2.01 -12.67
CA SER A 53 18.39 1.01 -13.50
C SER A 53 17.69 -0.03 -12.61
N LEU A 54 16.77 -0.81 -13.19
CA LEU A 54 16.12 -1.90 -12.46
C LEU A 54 17.14 -2.92 -11.92
N VAL A 55 18.25 -3.15 -12.64
CA VAL A 55 19.35 -4.01 -12.20
C VAL A 55 20.07 -3.39 -10.99
N ASP A 56 20.26 -2.07 -10.94
CA ASP A 56 20.87 -1.41 -9.78
C ASP A 56 19.98 -1.49 -8.54
N LYS A 57 18.64 -1.39 -8.71
CA LYS A 57 17.67 -1.60 -7.64
C LYS A 57 17.80 -2.99 -7.00
N THR A 58 18.26 -4.02 -7.74
CA THR A 58 18.45 -5.38 -7.19
C THR A 58 19.56 -5.49 -6.14
N LYS A 59 20.54 -4.58 -6.16
CA LYS A 59 21.69 -4.60 -5.25
C LYS A 59 21.35 -4.03 -3.87
N LEU A 60 20.33 -3.15 -3.81
CA LEU A 60 19.91 -2.50 -2.56
C LEU A 60 19.37 -3.49 -1.54
N ASN A 61 18.75 -4.59 -2.03
CA ASN A 61 18.14 -5.60 -1.18
C ASN A 61 19.13 -6.68 -0.71
N ALA A 62 20.42 -6.56 -1.05
CA ALA A 62 21.44 -7.53 -0.66
C ALA A 62 21.86 -7.39 0.81
N GLY A 63 21.65 -6.21 1.42
CA GLY A 63 22.09 -5.88 2.78
C GLY A 63 21.08 -6.20 3.88
N TRP A 64 19.97 -6.89 3.59
CA TRP A 64 19.04 -7.29 4.62
C TRP A 64 19.66 -8.35 5.53
N LEU A 65 19.67 -8.07 6.83
CA LEU A 65 20.09 -9.02 7.85
C LEU A 65 19.11 -10.21 7.93
N ASP A 66 19.65 -11.37 8.28
CA ASP A 66 18.92 -12.60 8.59
C ASP A 66 18.26 -12.45 9.95
N SER A 67 16.92 -12.42 9.97
CA SER A 67 16.17 -12.24 11.21
C SER A 67 16.20 -13.47 12.12
N SER A 68 16.73 -14.61 11.66
CA SER A 68 16.88 -15.83 12.46
C SER A 68 18.26 -15.99 13.09
N ARG A 69 19.15 -15.01 12.93
CA ARG A 69 20.50 -15.01 13.52
C ARG A 69 20.74 -13.71 14.28
N SER A 70 21.57 -13.77 15.31
CA SER A 70 21.98 -12.58 16.06
C SER A 70 22.82 -11.63 15.20
N LEU A 71 22.95 -10.37 15.64
CA LEU A 71 23.82 -9.38 14.99
C LEU A 71 25.29 -9.83 14.98
N MET A 72 25.75 -10.42 16.09
CA MET A 72 27.12 -10.92 16.25
C MET A 72 27.46 -12.05 15.25
N GLU A 73 26.52 -12.96 15.02
CA GLU A 73 26.64 -14.04 14.05
C GLU A 73 26.73 -13.56 12.59
N GLN A 74 26.29 -12.34 12.35
CA GLN A 74 26.33 -11.65 11.05
C GLN A 74 27.52 -10.68 10.95
N GLY A 75 28.39 -10.66 11.97
CA GLY A 75 29.64 -9.90 11.98
C GLY A 75 29.49 -8.42 12.36
N ILE A 76 28.30 -8.00 12.82
CA ILE A 76 28.04 -6.60 13.18
C ILE A 76 28.79 -6.24 14.46
N GLN A 77 29.52 -5.13 14.43
CA GLN A 77 30.31 -4.63 15.55
C GLN A 77 29.55 -3.59 16.38
N GLU A 78 30.05 -3.27 17.59
CA GLU A 78 29.38 -2.43 18.61
C GLU A 78 28.97 -1.02 18.10
N ASP A 79 29.79 -0.40 17.25
CA ASP A 79 29.57 0.97 16.74
C ASP A 79 29.13 1.02 15.26
N GLU A 80 28.70 -0.11 14.70
CA GLU A 80 28.31 -0.18 13.29
C GLU A 80 26.93 0.43 13.04
N GLN A 81 26.80 1.18 11.94
CA GLN A 81 25.56 1.88 11.60
C GLN A 81 24.63 0.97 10.79
N LEU A 82 23.44 0.72 11.33
CA LEU A 82 22.39 -0.04 10.66
C LEU A 82 21.25 0.86 10.19
N LEU A 83 20.63 0.46 9.08
CA LEU A 83 19.43 1.11 8.55
C LEU A 83 18.18 0.35 9.03
N LEU A 84 17.39 0.99 9.90
CA LEU A 84 16.03 0.52 10.18
C LEU A 84 15.09 0.98 9.05
N ARG A 85 14.44 0.02 8.40
CA ARG A 85 13.51 0.25 7.28
C ARG A 85 12.34 -0.72 7.35
N PHE A 86 11.19 -0.30 6.85
CA PHE A 86 10.05 -1.19 6.63
C PHE A 86 10.39 -2.18 5.50
N LYS A 87 10.67 -3.43 5.88
CA LYS A 87 11.07 -4.52 4.97
C LYS A 87 9.91 -5.08 4.15
N TYR A 88 8.76 -5.28 4.80
CA TYR A 88 7.57 -5.89 4.22
C TYR A 88 6.46 -4.87 4.00
N TYR A 89 5.96 -4.81 2.77
CA TYR A 89 5.00 -3.80 2.33
C TYR A 89 3.54 -4.23 2.60
N THR A 90 3.31 -4.76 3.80
CA THR A 90 1.99 -5.18 4.29
C THR A 90 1.79 -4.61 5.69
N PHE A 91 1.28 -3.38 5.74
CA PHE A 91 1.11 -2.63 6.98
C PHE A 91 -0.22 -3.02 7.62
N PHE A 92 -0.14 -3.86 8.64
CA PHE A 92 -1.30 -4.29 9.42
C PHE A 92 -1.67 -3.23 10.44
N ASP A 93 -2.97 -2.90 10.47
CA ASP A 93 -3.61 -2.05 11.47
C ASP A 93 -2.86 -0.74 11.77
N LEU A 94 -2.61 0.08 10.74
CA LEU A 94 -2.10 1.43 10.95
C LEU A 94 -3.16 2.28 11.65
N ASN A 95 -3.00 2.51 12.96
CA ASN A 95 -3.99 3.22 13.75
C ASN A 95 -3.53 4.66 14.04
N PRO A 96 -4.18 5.71 13.47
CA PRO A 96 -3.82 7.11 13.69
C PRO A 96 -3.69 7.52 15.16
N LYS A 97 -4.44 6.86 16.06
CA LYS A 97 -4.49 7.20 17.49
C LYS A 97 -3.25 6.70 18.26
N TYR A 98 -2.71 5.54 17.88
CA TYR A 98 -1.65 4.88 18.65
C TYR A 98 -0.30 4.85 17.92
N ASP A 99 -0.32 4.93 16.59
CA ASP A 99 0.85 4.67 15.74
C ASP A 99 1.54 5.94 15.23
N ALA A 100 1.50 7.07 15.95
CA ALA A 100 2.03 8.35 15.47
C ALA A 100 3.49 8.25 14.97
N VAL A 101 4.38 7.58 15.73
CA VAL A 101 5.77 7.34 15.33
C VAL A 101 5.83 6.40 14.12
N ARG A 102 5.15 5.26 14.15
CA ARG A 102 5.14 4.28 13.06
C ARG A 102 4.64 4.86 11.74
N ILE A 103 3.55 5.63 11.79
CA ILE A 103 2.98 6.35 10.64
C ILE A 103 3.97 7.39 10.13
N ASN A 104 4.61 8.17 11.02
CA ASN A 104 5.59 9.17 10.61
C ASN A 104 6.80 8.53 9.93
N GLN A 105 7.40 7.49 10.51
CA GLN A 105 8.55 6.81 9.92
C GLN A 105 8.20 6.14 8.58
N LEU A 106 6.98 5.59 8.46
CA LEU A 106 6.50 5.01 7.21
C LEU A 106 6.29 6.08 6.13
N TYR A 107 5.72 7.23 6.52
CA TYR A 107 5.59 8.41 5.66
C TYR A 107 6.97 8.89 5.19
N GLU A 108 7.96 9.04 6.08
CA GLU A 108 9.30 9.47 5.72
C GLU A 108 9.97 8.49 4.75
N GLN A 109 9.85 7.16 4.99
CA GLN A 109 10.37 6.16 4.05
C GLN A 109 9.70 6.28 2.66
N ALA A 110 8.39 6.47 2.60
CA ALA A 110 7.66 6.68 1.35
C ALA A 110 8.08 8.00 0.67
N ARG A 111 8.23 9.09 1.44
CA ARG A 111 8.65 10.41 0.97
C ARG A 111 10.02 10.34 0.30
N TRP A 112 11.00 9.70 0.94
CA TRP A 112 12.33 9.50 0.39
C TRP A 112 12.31 8.64 -0.88
N ALA A 113 11.50 7.57 -0.90
CA ALA A 113 11.37 6.73 -2.09
C ALA A 113 10.81 7.51 -3.30
N ILE A 114 9.89 8.46 -3.09
CA ILE A 114 9.33 9.32 -4.14
C ILE A 114 10.33 10.39 -4.59
N LEU A 115 10.95 11.11 -3.65
CA LEU A 115 11.89 12.20 -3.98
C LEU A 115 13.15 11.70 -4.69
N LEU A 116 13.67 10.54 -4.28
CA LEU A 116 14.86 9.93 -4.85
C LEU A 116 14.56 9.03 -6.06
N GLU A 117 13.29 8.97 -6.51
CA GLU A 117 12.81 8.13 -7.62
C GLU A 117 13.20 6.64 -7.48
N GLU A 118 13.14 6.13 -6.24
CA GLU A 118 13.24 4.68 -6.00
C GLU A 118 11.97 3.95 -6.50
N ILE A 119 10.83 4.64 -6.45
CA ILE A 119 9.57 4.24 -7.06
C ILE A 119 9.07 5.33 -8.01
N ASP A 120 8.63 4.93 -9.19
CA ASP A 120 8.14 5.86 -10.21
C ASP A 120 6.68 6.26 -9.96
N CYS A 121 6.37 7.54 -10.17
CA CYS A 121 5.01 8.07 -10.21
C CYS A 121 4.80 9.00 -11.41
N THR A 122 3.54 9.25 -11.75
CA THR A 122 3.19 10.23 -12.80
C THR A 122 3.44 11.66 -12.33
N GLU A 123 3.45 12.60 -13.28
CA GLU A 123 3.62 14.03 -12.99
C GLU A 123 2.48 14.57 -12.11
N GLU A 124 1.24 14.15 -12.35
CA GLU A 124 0.09 14.56 -11.53
C GLU A 124 0.14 13.97 -10.12
N GLU A 125 0.57 12.72 -9.98
CA GLU A 125 0.79 12.11 -8.66
C GLU A 125 1.91 12.82 -7.89
N MET A 126 2.99 13.21 -8.56
CA MET A 126 4.06 14.01 -7.95
C MET A 126 3.55 15.33 -7.39
N MET A 127 2.62 16.01 -8.07
CA MET A 127 2.03 17.25 -7.55
C MET A 127 1.19 17.00 -6.30
N ILE A 128 0.46 15.88 -6.23
CA ILE A 128 -0.29 15.47 -5.04
C ILE A 128 0.66 15.17 -3.88
N PHE A 129 1.74 14.42 -4.12
CA PHE A 129 2.77 14.15 -3.10
C PHE A 129 3.44 15.42 -2.61
N ALA A 130 3.75 16.36 -3.49
CA ALA A 130 4.34 17.65 -3.13
C ALA A 130 3.39 18.50 -2.29
N ALA A 131 2.10 18.56 -2.64
CA ALA A 131 1.08 19.27 -1.87
C ALA A 131 0.89 18.69 -0.46
N LEU A 132 0.85 17.36 -0.33
CA LEU A 132 0.79 16.68 0.95
C LEU A 132 2.04 16.96 1.80
N GLN A 133 3.24 16.90 1.22
CA GLN A 133 4.48 17.23 1.94
C GLN A 133 4.51 18.69 2.41
N TYR A 134 4.11 19.63 1.56
CA TYR A 134 4.02 21.04 1.92
C TYR A 134 3.05 21.25 3.10
N HIS A 135 1.88 20.60 3.04
CA HIS A 135 0.90 20.69 4.12
C HIS A 135 1.42 20.11 5.45
N ILE A 136 2.02 18.91 5.40
CA ILE A 136 2.64 18.23 6.55
C ILE A 136 3.75 19.09 7.15
N SER A 137 4.58 19.71 6.31
CA SER A 137 5.66 20.60 6.76
C SER A 137 5.11 21.84 7.48
N LYS A 138 4.07 22.49 6.92
CA LYS A 138 3.42 23.66 7.53
C LYS A 138 2.83 23.32 8.91
N LEU A 139 2.14 22.19 9.01
CA LEU A 139 1.53 21.74 10.27
C LEU A 139 2.57 21.29 11.31
N SER A 140 3.65 20.63 10.90
CA SER A 140 4.71 20.17 11.81
C SER A 140 5.45 21.37 12.42
N LEU A 141 5.78 22.38 11.61
CA LEU A 141 6.41 23.62 12.09
C LEU A 141 5.51 24.40 13.06
N SER A 142 4.19 24.41 12.85
CA SER A 142 3.27 25.07 13.78
C SER A 142 3.11 24.31 15.11
N ALA A 143 3.18 22.97 15.08
CA ALA A 143 3.03 22.12 16.25
C ALA A 143 4.24 22.20 17.20
N GLU A 144 5.46 22.41 16.68
CA GLU A 144 6.65 22.66 17.51
C GLU A 144 6.57 23.94 18.35
N THR A 145 5.67 24.88 18.00
CA THR A 145 5.48 26.16 18.71
C THR A 145 4.46 26.12 19.85
N GLN A 146 3.69 25.03 20.00
CA GLN A 146 2.69 24.88 21.06
C GLN A 146 3.18 23.87 22.10
N ASP A 147 3.56 24.36 23.29
CA ASP A 147 3.88 23.54 24.47
C ASP A 147 2.67 22.65 24.83
N PHE A 148 2.92 21.33 24.91
CA PHE A 148 1.93 20.31 25.27
C PHE A 148 1.58 20.37 26.75
N THR A 149 0.66 21.26 27.15
CA THR A 149 0.14 21.28 28.53
C THR A 149 -1.37 21.14 28.69
N HIS A 150 -2.19 20.99 27.64
CA HIS A 150 -3.65 21.00 27.88
C HIS A 150 -4.59 20.15 27.01
N GLU A 151 -4.14 19.30 26.07
CA GLU A 151 -5.08 18.58 25.17
C GLU A 151 -5.46 17.14 25.57
N SER A 152 -4.89 16.52 26.60
CA SER A 152 -5.10 15.07 26.84
C SER A 152 -6.43 14.69 27.49
N GLU A 153 -7.04 15.50 28.37
CA GLU A 153 -8.14 14.98 29.20
C GLU A 153 -9.53 15.00 28.54
N VAL A 154 -9.80 15.90 27.60
CA VAL A 154 -11.15 16.09 27.04
C VAL A 154 -11.42 15.13 25.87
N ASP A 155 -10.44 14.95 24.98
CA ASP A 155 -10.54 14.06 23.82
C ASP A 155 -10.54 12.57 24.23
N GLU A 156 -9.93 12.21 25.35
CA GLU A 156 -9.92 10.84 25.87
C GLU A 156 -11.29 10.41 26.40
N VAL A 157 -12.00 11.31 27.08
CA VAL A 157 -13.35 11.05 27.60
C VAL A 157 -14.37 10.98 26.47
N GLU A 158 -14.28 11.88 25.48
CA GLU A 158 -15.19 11.90 24.33
C GLU A 158 -14.96 10.71 23.38
N ALA A 159 -13.70 10.30 23.18
CA ALA A 159 -13.37 9.09 22.43
C ALA A 159 -13.70 7.79 23.20
N ALA A 160 -13.61 7.79 24.54
CA ALA A 160 -14.06 6.66 25.36
C ALA A 160 -15.59 6.53 25.32
N LEU A 161 -16.31 7.66 25.36
CA LEU A 161 -17.75 7.72 25.20
C LEU A 161 -18.17 7.24 23.80
N SER A 162 -17.49 7.67 22.73
CA SER A 162 -17.82 7.25 21.36
C SER A 162 -17.50 5.76 21.10
N ASN A 163 -16.42 5.20 21.68
CA ASN A 163 -16.14 3.76 21.60
C ASN A 163 -17.11 2.93 22.45
N LEU A 164 -17.52 3.44 23.62
CA LEU A 164 -18.58 2.82 24.42
C LEU A 164 -19.93 2.88 23.73
N GLU A 165 -20.23 3.97 23.02
CA GLU A 165 -21.45 4.13 22.20
C GLU A 165 -21.46 3.11 21.05
N VAL A 166 -20.35 2.91 20.34
CA VAL A 166 -20.23 1.86 19.31
C VAL A 166 -20.32 0.43 19.89
N THR A 167 -19.94 0.23 21.15
CA THR A 167 -20.01 -1.08 21.83
C THR A 167 -21.36 -1.33 22.51
N LEU A 168 -22.12 -0.27 22.85
CA LEU A 168 -23.41 -0.33 23.54
C LEU A 168 -24.62 -0.01 22.64
N GLU A 169 -24.42 0.50 21.43
CA GLU A 169 -25.45 0.61 20.38
C GLU A 169 -25.68 -0.71 19.62
N GLY A 170 -25.24 -1.84 20.19
CA GLY A 170 -25.83 -3.15 19.96
C GLY A 170 -27.23 -3.28 20.57
N GLY A 171 -28.12 -2.30 20.35
CA GLY A 171 -29.50 -2.37 20.81
C GLY A 171 -30.21 -1.03 20.99
N LYS A 172 -30.65 -0.41 19.89
CA LYS A 172 -32.00 0.17 19.69
C LYS A 172 -31.99 1.10 18.47
N MET A 173 -32.40 0.58 17.33
CA MET A 173 -33.08 1.37 16.30
C MET A 173 -34.29 0.58 15.78
N ASP A 174 -35.34 1.35 15.52
CA ASP A 174 -36.72 0.93 15.39
C ASP A 174 -37.01 -0.08 14.28
N ASN A 175 -38.03 -0.90 14.57
CA ASN A 175 -38.72 -1.84 13.71
C ASN A 175 -38.78 -1.45 12.22
N THR A 176 -37.85 -2.02 11.45
CA THR A 176 -38.14 -2.60 10.13
C THR A 176 -37.22 -3.80 9.95
N LEU A 177 -37.75 -4.99 10.23
CA LEU A 177 -37.10 -6.27 9.96
C LEU A 177 -36.86 -6.39 8.45
N GLU A 178 -35.64 -6.11 8.00
CA GLU A 178 -35.10 -6.68 6.76
C GLU A 178 -34.01 -7.68 7.13
N ASP A 179 -34.12 -8.87 6.54
CA ASP A 179 -33.46 -10.13 6.90
C ASP A 179 -31.92 -10.06 6.97
N ILE A 180 -31.34 -10.50 8.09
CA ILE A 180 -29.88 -10.71 8.29
C ILE A 180 -29.39 -11.97 7.54
N THR A 181 -30.12 -12.41 6.51
CA THR A 181 -29.73 -13.55 5.65
C THR A 181 -29.37 -13.12 4.22
N ASP A 182 -29.46 -11.84 3.89
CA ASP A 182 -29.15 -11.35 2.55
C ASP A 182 -27.66 -11.06 2.37
N ILE A 183 -27.00 -11.93 1.60
CA ILE A 183 -25.63 -11.74 1.14
C ILE A 183 -25.59 -10.43 0.32
N PRO A 184 -24.79 -9.42 0.71
CA PRO A 184 -24.76 -8.15 0.01
C PRO A 184 -24.31 -8.35 -1.44
N GLN A 185 -25.06 -7.74 -2.36
CA GLN A 185 -24.84 -7.83 -3.80
C GLN A 185 -24.79 -6.43 -4.43
N LEU A 186 -23.91 -6.25 -5.43
CA LEU A 186 -23.96 -5.09 -6.32
C LEU A 186 -24.47 -5.54 -7.67
N ALA A 187 -25.38 -4.78 -8.27
CA ALA A 187 -25.91 -5.09 -9.58
C ALA A 187 -26.05 -3.82 -10.41
N ASP A 188 -25.33 -3.75 -11.54
CA ASP A 188 -25.22 -2.56 -12.37
C ASP A 188 -24.98 -2.87 -13.85
N ASN A 189 -25.30 -1.90 -14.71
CA ASN A 189 -24.85 -1.92 -16.10
C ASN A 189 -23.41 -1.39 -16.17
N LEU A 190 -22.48 -2.23 -16.63
CA LEU A 190 -21.09 -1.83 -16.89
C LEU A 190 -20.69 -2.17 -18.32
N LYS A 191 -19.61 -1.53 -18.78
CA LYS A 191 -19.01 -1.80 -20.09
C LYS A 191 -17.80 -2.71 -19.95
N LEU A 192 -17.80 -3.81 -20.70
CA LEU A 192 -16.75 -4.83 -20.72
C LEU A 192 -15.90 -4.71 -21.97
N PHE A 193 -14.58 -4.78 -21.81
CA PHE A 193 -13.62 -4.96 -22.88
C PHE A 193 -12.65 -6.10 -22.57
N ARG A 194 -12.31 -6.88 -23.60
CA ARG A 194 -11.31 -7.96 -23.53
C ARG A 194 -10.36 -7.90 -24.72
N PRO A 195 -9.05 -7.85 -24.49
CA PRO A 195 -8.06 -7.93 -25.56
C PRO A 195 -8.03 -9.36 -26.13
N LYS A 196 -8.47 -9.54 -27.39
CA LYS A 196 -8.22 -10.78 -28.17
C LYS A 196 -7.21 -10.47 -29.26
N LYS A 197 -6.23 -11.35 -29.47
CA LYS A 197 -5.06 -11.18 -30.35
C LYS A 197 -5.36 -10.82 -31.83
N LEU A 198 -6.62 -10.85 -32.29
CA LEU A 198 -6.95 -10.71 -33.72
C LEU A 198 -8.19 -9.85 -34.06
N ILE A 199 -8.92 -9.28 -33.08
CA ILE A 199 -10.10 -8.43 -33.38
C ILE A 199 -10.25 -7.32 -32.34
N LEU A 200 -10.14 -6.06 -32.77
CA LEU A 200 -10.54 -4.88 -31.99
C LEU A 200 -12.06 -4.91 -31.77
N LYS A 201 -12.51 -5.45 -30.63
CA LYS A 201 -13.92 -5.28 -30.21
C LYS A 201 -14.02 -4.07 -29.30
N ALA A 202 -14.93 -3.15 -29.62
CA ALA A 202 -15.29 -2.04 -28.75
C ALA A 202 -15.85 -2.53 -27.40
N PHE A 203 -15.84 -1.65 -26.39
CA PHE A 203 -16.53 -1.86 -25.13
C PHE A 203 -18.00 -2.24 -25.38
N LYS A 204 -18.47 -3.29 -24.73
CA LYS A 204 -19.87 -3.75 -24.81
C LYS A 204 -20.53 -3.68 -23.45
N GLN A 205 -21.76 -3.19 -23.40
CA GLN A 205 -22.52 -3.10 -22.16
C GLN A 205 -23.13 -4.46 -21.80
N TYR A 206 -23.06 -4.81 -20.52
CA TYR A 206 -23.64 -6.01 -19.92
C TYR A 206 -24.23 -5.65 -18.54
N TRP A 207 -25.12 -6.51 -18.04
CA TRP A 207 -25.63 -6.45 -16.67
C TRP A 207 -24.73 -7.28 -15.77
N PHE A 208 -24.07 -6.65 -14.80
CA PHE A 208 -23.13 -7.29 -13.90
C PHE A 208 -23.74 -7.46 -12.52
N ILE A 209 -23.43 -8.59 -11.87
CA ILE A 209 -23.78 -8.89 -10.50
C ILE A 209 -22.51 -9.31 -9.77
N PHE A 210 -22.17 -8.56 -8.74
CA PHE A 210 -21.10 -8.87 -7.81
C PHE A 210 -21.72 -9.56 -6.59
N LYS A 211 -21.29 -10.79 -6.32
CA LYS A 211 -21.71 -11.55 -5.14
C LYS A 211 -20.53 -12.32 -4.56
N ASP A 212 -20.41 -12.31 -3.24
CA ASP A 212 -19.31 -12.91 -2.48
C ASP A 212 -17.93 -12.35 -2.90
N THR A 213 -17.20 -13.11 -3.72
CA THR A 213 -15.88 -12.78 -4.27
C THR A 213 -15.84 -12.97 -5.79
N SER A 214 -17.01 -13.00 -6.44
CA SER A 214 -17.14 -13.28 -7.86
C SER A 214 -18.03 -12.26 -8.56
N ILE A 215 -17.70 -12.02 -9.83
CA ILE A 215 -18.50 -11.22 -10.75
C ILE A 215 -19.17 -12.15 -11.75
N ALA A 216 -20.49 -12.16 -11.81
CA ALA A 216 -21.26 -12.77 -12.89
C ALA A 216 -21.81 -11.66 -13.80
N TYR A 217 -21.93 -11.91 -15.10
CA TYR A 217 -22.57 -10.94 -15.98
C TYR A 217 -23.44 -11.58 -17.05
N PHE A 218 -24.47 -10.84 -17.45
CA PHE A 218 -25.55 -11.24 -18.34
C PHE A 218 -25.65 -10.24 -19.48
N LYS A 219 -26.24 -10.65 -20.61
CA LYS A 219 -26.45 -9.73 -21.75
C LYS A 219 -27.31 -8.52 -21.38
N ASN A 220 -28.29 -8.71 -20.50
CA ASN A 220 -29.26 -7.71 -20.08
C ASN A 220 -29.93 -8.16 -18.77
N LYS A 221 -30.50 -7.20 -18.02
CA LYS A 221 -31.07 -7.40 -16.69
C LYS A 221 -32.17 -8.48 -16.63
N GLU A 222 -32.96 -8.62 -17.69
CA GLU A 222 -34.04 -9.62 -17.80
C GLU A 222 -33.55 -11.08 -17.73
N LEU A 223 -32.25 -11.31 -18.03
CA LEU A 223 -31.64 -12.64 -18.03
C LEU A 223 -30.88 -12.94 -16.74
N GLU A 224 -31.02 -12.11 -15.70
CA GLU A 224 -30.34 -12.26 -14.40
C GLU A 224 -30.60 -13.60 -13.71
N GLN A 225 -31.80 -14.17 -13.85
CA GLN A 225 -32.14 -15.49 -13.29
C GLN A 225 -31.71 -16.67 -14.19
N GLY A 226 -31.13 -16.39 -15.37
CA GLY A 226 -30.64 -17.40 -16.30
C GLY A 226 -29.18 -17.79 -16.05
N GLU A 227 -28.58 -18.51 -17.00
CA GLU A 227 -27.15 -18.78 -16.95
C GLU A 227 -26.33 -17.51 -17.27
N PRO A 228 -25.35 -17.15 -16.44
CA PRO A 228 -24.48 -16.02 -16.73
C PRO A 228 -23.63 -16.29 -17.97
N VAL A 229 -23.34 -15.23 -18.73
CA VAL A 229 -22.43 -15.32 -19.88
C VAL A 229 -21.06 -15.82 -19.43
N GLU A 230 -20.61 -15.37 -18.26
CA GLU A 230 -19.43 -15.89 -17.57
C GLU A 230 -19.48 -15.51 -16.09
N LYS A 231 -18.82 -16.32 -15.26
CA LYS A 231 -18.56 -16.03 -13.85
C LYS A 231 -17.06 -15.93 -13.61
N LEU A 232 -16.62 -14.78 -13.13
CA LEU A 232 -15.24 -14.42 -12.85
C LEU A 232 -15.00 -14.53 -11.35
N ASN A 233 -14.13 -15.45 -10.92
CA ASN A 233 -13.69 -15.50 -9.53
C ASN A 233 -12.53 -14.51 -9.35
N LEU A 234 -12.68 -13.56 -8.43
CA LEU A 234 -11.70 -12.50 -8.22
C LEU A 234 -10.69 -12.82 -7.13
N ARG A 235 -10.79 -13.95 -6.42
CA ARG A 235 -9.82 -14.29 -5.39
C ARG A 235 -8.41 -14.35 -5.96
N GLY A 236 -7.51 -13.57 -5.36
CA GLY A 236 -6.14 -13.46 -5.83
C GLY A 236 -6.00 -12.79 -7.19
N CYS A 237 -6.99 -12.07 -7.71
CA CYS A 237 -6.79 -11.25 -8.91
C CYS A 237 -5.95 -10.00 -8.60
N GLU A 238 -5.41 -9.34 -9.63
CA GLU A 238 -4.82 -8.01 -9.47
C GLU A 238 -5.78 -6.97 -10.05
N VAL A 239 -6.06 -5.94 -9.25
CA VAL A 239 -7.04 -4.89 -9.55
C VAL A 239 -6.26 -3.60 -9.76
N VAL A 240 -6.29 -3.09 -10.98
CA VAL A 240 -5.53 -1.90 -11.38
C VAL A 240 -6.51 -0.79 -11.77
N PRO A 241 -6.43 0.41 -11.17
CA PRO A 241 -7.23 1.56 -11.56
C PRO A 241 -6.83 2.07 -12.96
N ASP A 242 -7.82 2.34 -13.81
CA ASP A 242 -7.66 3.03 -15.10
C ASP A 242 -8.59 4.25 -15.15
N VAL A 243 -8.27 5.25 -14.33
CA VAL A 243 -9.12 6.42 -14.10
C VAL A 243 -8.52 7.69 -14.70
N ASN A 244 -9.34 8.40 -15.47
CA ASN A 244 -9.13 9.80 -15.83
C ASN A 244 -10.43 10.57 -15.53
N VAL A 245 -10.42 11.32 -14.43
CA VAL A 245 -11.60 12.03 -13.93
C VAL A 245 -12.04 13.14 -14.89
N ALA A 246 -11.10 13.96 -15.38
CA ALA A 246 -11.38 15.02 -16.35
C ALA A 246 -11.98 14.48 -17.66
N GLY A 247 -11.50 13.31 -18.12
CA GLY A 247 -12.01 12.61 -19.29
C GLY A 247 -13.23 11.72 -19.05
N ARG A 248 -13.83 11.75 -17.84
CA ARG A 248 -14.93 10.86 -17.41
C ARG A 248 -14.67 9.38 -17.76
N LYS A 249 -13.44 8.94 -17.54
CA LYS A 249 -13.01 7.56 -17.75
C LYS A 249 -12.84 6.92 -16.37
N PHE A 250 -13.73 5.99 -16.04
CA PHE A 250 -13.69 5.24 -14.79
C PHE A 250 -13.52 3.76 -15.09
N GLY A 251 -12.28 3.34 -15.36
CA GLY A 251 -11.93 1.97 -15.74
C GLY A 251 -11.34 1.19 -14.57
N ILE A 252 -11.65 -0.11 -14.53
CA ILE A 252 -11.05 -1.09 -13.62
C ILE A 252 -10.45 -2.19 -14.50
N LYS A 253 -9.13 -2.36 -14.45
CA LYS A 253 -8.44 -3.49 -15.10
C LYS A 253 -8.31 -4.62 -14.08
N LEU A 254 -8.86 -5.76 -14.42
CA LEU A 254 -8.81 -7.00 -13.65
C LEU A 254 -7.88 -7.99 -14.36
N LEU A 255 -6.90 -8.49 -13.63
CA LEU A 255 -5.98 -9.53 -14.07
C LEU A 255 -6.28 -10.81 -13.28
N ILE A 256 -7.16 -11.64 -13.86
CA ILE A 256 -7.73 -12.81 -13.18
C ILE A 256 -6.88 -14.04 -13.50
N PRO A 257 -6.37 -14.76 -12.49
CA PRO A 257 -5.58 -15.97 -12.71
C PRO A 257 -6.45 -17.09 -13.30
N VAL A 258 -5.98 -17.72 -14.37
CA VAL A 258 -6.56 -18.92 -14.99
C VAL A 258 -5.44 -19.96 -15.21
N ALA A 259 -5.79 -21.24 -15.42
CA ALA A 259 -4.80 -22.32 -15.53
C ALA A 259 -3.68 -22.05 -16.58
N ASP A 260 -4.02 -21.42 -17.70
CA ASP A 260 -3.09 -21.12 -18.80
C ASP A 260 -2.60 -19.65 -18.83
N GLY A 261 -2.59 -18.95 -17.69
CA GLY A 261 -2.02 -17.60 -17.57
C GLY A 261 -2.97 -16.59 -16.91
N MET A 262 -3.10 -15.41 -17.50
CA MET A 262 -3.89 -14.31 -16.94
C MET A 262 -5.01 -13.92 -17.91
N ASN A 263 -6.25 -13.97 -17.43
CA ASN A 263 -7.40 -13.44 -18.14
C ASN A 263 -7.52 -11.94 -17.84
N GLU A 264 -7.17 -11.11 -18.82
CA GLU A 264 -7.31 -9.66 -18.71
C GLU A 264 -8.74 -9.21 -19.02
N VAL A 265 -9.36 -8.51 -18.08
CA VAL A 265 -10.72 -7.99 -18.19
C VAL A 265 -10.73 -6.51 -17.83
N TYR A 266 -11.33 -5.69 -18.68
CA TYR A 266 -11.47 -4.25 -18.45
C TYR A 266 -12.95 -3.94 -18.22
N LEU A 267 -13.28 -3.50 -17.01
CA LEU A 267 -14.59 -2.97 -16.67
C LEU A 267 -14.55 -1.45 -16.78
N ARG A 268 -15.64 -0.85 -17.24
CA ARG A 268 -15.80 0.60 -17.29
C ARG A 268 -17.15 0.98 -16.69
N CYS A 269 -17.07 1.81 -15.66
CA CYS A 269 -18.18 2.41 -14.96
C CYS A 269 -18.56 3.74 -15.62
N ASP A 270 -19.78 4.21 -15.35
CA ASP A 270 -20.32 5.42 -15.95
C ASP A 270 -20.05 6.68 -15.10
N HIS A 271 -19.97 6.55 -13.76
CA HIS A 271 -19.74 7.67 -12.85
C HIS A 271 -18.91 7.29 -11.61
N GLU A 272 -18.45 8.31 -10.86
CA GLU A 272 -17.54 8.17 -9.71
C GLU A 272 -18.07 7.23 -8.62
N ASN A 273 -19.34 7.40 -8.22
CA ASN A 273 -19.94 6.55 -7.18
C ASN A 273 -19.99 5.06 -7.55
N GLN A 274 -20.39 4.76 -8.80
CA GLN A 274 -20.41 3.38 -9.29
C GLN A 274 -18.99 2.82 -9.34
N TYR A 275 -18.03 3.59 -9.85
CA TYR A 275 -16.63 3.16 -9.85
C TYR A 275 -16.10 2.89 -8.45
N ALA A 276 -16.37 3.73 -7.46
CA ALA A 276 -15.86 3.56 -6.11
C ALA A 276 -16.39 2.28 -5.44
N GLN A 277 -17.69 2.00 -5.58
CA GLN A 277 -18.31 0.78 -5.09
C GLN A 277 -17.73 -0.47 -5.74
N TRP A 278 -17.66 -0.49 -7.07
CA TRP A 278 -17.15 -1.62 -7.83
C TRP A 278 -15.64 -1.84 -7.62
N MET A 279 -14.86 -0.77 -7.51
CA MET A 279 -13.42 -0.85 -7.24
C MET A 279 -13.15 -1.39 -5.84
N ALA A 280 -13.81 -0.86 -4.81
CA ALA A 280 -13.69 -1.36 -3.44
C ALA A 280 -14.05 -2.85 -3.34
N ALA A 281 -15.15 -3.26 -3.98
CA ALA A 281 -15.59 -4.65 -4.02
C ALA A 281 -14.53 -5.55 -4.69
N CYS A 282 -13.96 -5.13 -5.83
CA CYS A 282 -12.89 -5.87 -6.50
C CYS A 282 -11.63 -5.98 -5.63
N ILE A 283 -11.22 -4.88 -4.96
CA ILE A 283 -10.05 -4.86 -4.07
C ILE A 283 -10.23 -5.84 -2.91
N LEU A 284 -11.41 -5.85 -2.27
CA LEU A 284 -11.68 -6.79 -1.18
C LEU A 284 -11.73 -8.24 -1.67
N ALA A 285 -12.42 -8.51 -2.77
CA ALA A 285 -12.49 -9.87 -3.31
C ALA A 285 -11.12 -10.40 -3.77
N SER A 286 -10.23 -9.53 -4.25
CA SER A 286 -8.84 -9.90 -4.55
C SER A 286 -8.09 -10.43 -3.34
N LYS A 287 -8.42 -9.92 -2.13
CA LYS A 287 -7.89 -10.35 -0.84
C LYS A 287 -8.70 -11.49 -0.20
N GLY A 288 -9.72 -12.01 -0.90
CA GLY A 288 -10.60 -13.06 -0.40
C GLY A 288 -11.71 -12.59 0.55
N LYS A 289 -11.87 -11.28 0.74
CA LYS A 289 -12.90 -10.67 1.59
C LYS A 289 -14.17 -10.34 0.78
N THR A 290 -15.33 -10.31 1.43
CA THR A 290 -16.61 -9.97 0.80
C THR A 290 -17.03 -8.52 1.11
N MET A 291 -18.08 -8.03 0.47
CA MET A 291 -18.65 -6.71 0.77
C MET A 291 -19.36 -6.64 2.14
N ALA A 292 -19.53 -7.78 2.82
CA ALA A 292 -19.99 -7.83 4.21
C ALA A 292 -18.87 -7.52 5.22
N ASP A 293 -17.60 -7.47 4.78
CA ASP A 293 -16.48 -7.08 5.63
C ASP A 293 -16.60 -5.60 6.04
N SER A 294 -16.35 -5.29 7.31
CA SER A 294 -16.46 -3.94 7.87
C SER A 294 -15.56 -2.91 7.17
N SER A 295 -14.53 -3.34 6.44
CA SER A 295 -13.66 -2.47 5.64
C SER A 295 -14.25 -2.02 4.30
N TYR A 296 -15.38 -2.58 3.83
CA TYR A 296 -15.95 -2.21 2.53
C TYR A 296 -16.42 -0.76 2.44
N GLN A 297 -17.26 -0.30 3.37
CA GLN A 297 -17.77 1.08 3.35
C GLN A 297 -16.65 2.13 3.52
N PRO A 298 -15.69 1.97 4.46
CA PRO A 298 -14.53 2.85 4.54
C PRO A 298 -13.71 2.89 3.24
N GLU A 299 -13.52 1.76 2.56
CA GLU A 299 -12.78 1.70 1.29
C GLU A 299 -13.50 2.48 0.17
N VAL A 300 -14.83 2.36 0.07
CA VAL A 300 -15.63 3.13 -0.90
C VAL A 300 -15.47 4.64 -0.65
N LEU A 301 -15.55 5.08 0.61
CA LEU A 301 -15.38 6.49 0.98
C LEU A 301 -13.95 6.98 0.67
N ASN A 302 -12.94 6.17 0.89
CA ASN A 302 -11.55 6.48 0.56
C ASN A 302 -11.33 6.65 -0.95
N ILE A 303 -11.95 5.80 -1.77
CA ILE A 303 -11.85 5.92 -3.23
C ILE A 303 -12.59 7.19 -3.70
N LEU A 304 -13.77 7.47 -3.15
CA LEU A 304 -14.52 8.69 -3.47
C LEU A 304 -13.76 9.97 -3.12
N SER A 305 -13.12 10.02 -1.94
CA SER A 305 -12.31 11.17 -1.55
C SER A 305 -11.15 11.38 -2.51
N PHE A 306 -10.46 10.30 -2.91
CA PHE A 306 -9.37 10.35 -3.89
C PHE A 306 -9.81 10.86 -5.27
N LEU A 307 -10.99 10.46 -5.76
CA LEU A 307 -11.54 10.94 -7.03
C LEU A 307 -11.88 12.43 -6.98
N ARG A 308 -12.48 12.89 -5.87
CA ARG A 308 -12.79 14.31 -5.66
C ARG A 308 -11.53 15.17 -5.64
N MET A 309 -10.45 14.69 -5.01
CA MET A 309 -9.14 15.36 -5.04
C MET A 309 -8.63 15.49 -6.49
N LYS A 310 -8.77 14.44 -7.32
CA LYS A 310 -8.36 14.48 -8.73
C LYS A 310 -9.25 15.38 -9.61
N ASN A 311 -10.54 15.51 -9.32
CA ASN A 311 -11.49 16.31 -10.13
C ASN A 311 -11.26 17.83 -9.96
N ARG A 312 -10.97 18.28 -8.73
CA ARG A 312 -10.74 19.70 -8.43
C ARG A 312 -9.51 20.30 -9.10
N ASN A 313 -8.52 19.46 -9.47
CA ASN A 313 -7.35 19.89 -10.26
C ASN A 313 -7.67 20.17 -11.75
N SER A 314 -8.88 19.83 -12.23
CA SER A 314 -9.28 20.03 -13.64
C SER A 314 -10.36 21.09 -13.85
N ALA A 315 -10.98 21.59 -12.78
CA ALA A 315 -11.88 22.73 -12.85
C ALA A 315 -11.10 24.01 -12.59
N SER A 316 -10.64 24.67 -13.66
CA SER A 316 -10.11 26.02 -13.59
C SER A 316 -11.16 26.96 -13.01
N GLN A 317 -11.12 27.18 -11.70
CA GLN A 317 -11.68 28.37 -11.10
C GLN A 317 -10.54 29.36 -10.88
N VAL A 318 -10.65 30.48 -11.58
CA VAL A 318 -9.91 31.70 -11.34
C VAL A 318 -10.13 32.07 -9.87
N ALA A 319 -9.16 31.77 -9.01
CA ALA A 319 -9.15 32.18 -7.62
C ALA A 319 -8.07 33.25 -7.43
N SER A 320 -8.55 34.49 -7.27
CA SER A 320 -7.87 35.59 -6.62
C SER A 320 -7.38 35.19 -5.22
N ASN A 321 -6.17 35.66 -4.88
CA ASN A 321 -5.41 35.47 -3.63
C ASN A 321 -4.61 34.15 -3.58
N ILE A 322 -3.53 34.10 -4.36
CA ILE A 322 -2.43 33.17 -4.16
C ILE A 322 -1.78 33.54 -2.82
N GLU A 323 -2.00 32.73 -1.77
CA GLU A 323 -1.03 32.65 -0.68
C GLU A 323 0.32 32.33 -1.32
N THR A 324 1.27 33.26 -1.22
CA THR A 324 2.65 33.00 -1.65
C THR A 324 3.16 31.79 -0.88
N MET A 325 3.66 30.78 -1.59
CA MET A 325 4.26 29.61 -0.97
C MET A 325 5.52 30.04 -0.21
N ASP A 326 5.56 29.80 1.10
CA ASP A 326 6.64 30.28 1.97
C ASP A 326 7.94 29.44 1.84
N ILE A 327 7.83 28.21 1.31
CA ILE A 327 8.93 27.26 1.16
C ILE A 327 9.20 27.02 -0.33
N ASN A 328 10.47 26.83 -0.72
CA ASN A 328 10.84 26.59 -2.11
C ASN A 328 10.11 25.33 -2.66
N PRO A 329 9.35 25.44 -3.77
CA PRO A 329 8.59 24.32 -4.33
C PRO A 329 9.47 23.15 -4.79
N GLU A 330 10.73 23.41 -5.13
CA GLU A 330 11.68 22.39 -5.59
C GLU A 330 12.07 21.39 -4.49
N CYS A 331 11.88 21.74 -3.22
CA CYS A 331 12.15 20.86 -2.08
C CYS A 331 11.14 19.71 -1.93
N PHE A 332 10.01 19.77 -2.63
CA PHE A 332 8.90 18.83 -2.46
C PHE A 332 8.74 17.86 -3.64
N VAL A 333 9.62 17.95 -4.64
CA VAL A 333 9.55 17.15 -5.87
C VAL A 333 10.90 16.50 -6.17
N SER A 334 10.90 15.45 -7.01
CA SER A 334 12.15 14.82 -7.42
C SER A 334 13.04 15.79 -8.22
N PRO A 335 14.38 15.63 -8.19
CA PRO A 335 15.29 16.50 -8.95
C PRO A 335 15.02 16.52 -10.46
N ARG A 336 14.51 15.43 -11.02
CA ARG A 336 14.10 15.36 -12.43
C ARG A 336 12.86 16.20 -12.70
N CYS A 337 11.87 16.17 -11.80
CA CYS A 337 10.68 17.01 -11.90
C CYS A 337 11.02 18.49 -11.74
N ALA A 338 11.88 18.84 -10.76
CA ALA A 338 12.36 20.21 -10.55
C ALA A 338 13.04 20.77 -11.82
N LYS A 339 13.90 19.99 -12.48
CA LYS A 339 14.57 20.41 -13.74
C LYS A 339 13.62 20.65 -14.92
N LYS A 340 12.44 20.01 -14.93
CA LYS A 340 11.49 20.07 -16.05
C LYS A 340 10.61 21.32 -16.02
N HIS A 341 10.34 21.88 -14.84
CA HIS A 341 9.41 22.98 -14.65
C HIS A 341 10.10 24.22 -14.08
N LYS A 342 9.59 25.41 -14.42
CA LYS A 342 10.04 26.63 -13.76
C LYS A 342 9.48 26.68 -12.33
N SER A 343 10.28 27.13 -11.37
CA SER A 343 9.88 27.23 -9.95
C SER A 343 8.49 27.88 -9.73
N LYS A 344 8.19 29.00 -10.40
CA LYS A 344 6.87 29.66 -10.30
C LYS A 344 5.70 28.79 -10.78
N GLN A 345 5.90 28.02 -11.86
CA GLN A 345 4.88 27.09 -12.37
C GLN A 345 4.68 25.94 -11.40
N LEU A 346 5.78 25.44 -10.82
CA LEU A 346 5.76 24.37 -9.84
C LEU A 346 4.98 24.79 -8.58
N ALA A 347 5.30 25.97 -8.02
CA ALA A 347 4.57 26.53 -6.88
C ALA A 347 3.07 26.65 -7.16
N ALA A 348 2.68 27.16 -8.33
CA ALA A 348 1.26 27.30 -8.68
C ALA A 348 0.53 25.95 -8.70
N ARG A 349 1.15 24.90 -9.28
CA ARG A 349 0.56 23.54 -9.33
C ARG A 349 0.49 22.87 -7.96
N ILE A 350 1.51 23.07 -7.13
CA ILE A 350 1.52 22.55 -5.75
C ILE A 350 0.41 23.22 -4.94
N LEU A 351 0.27 24.54 -5.03
CA LEU A 351 -0.78 25.28 -4.33
C LEU A 351 -2.18 24.92 -4.82
N GLU A 352 -2.36 24.67 -6.12
CA GLU A 352 -3.63 24.18 -6.67
C GLU A 352 -4.01 22.82 -6.08
N ALA A 353 -3.08 21.86 -6.06
CA ALA A 353 -3.30 20.57 -5.43
C ALA A 353 -3.47 20.67 -3.90
N HIS A 354 -2.82 21.66 -3.25
CA HIS A 354 -2.90 21.91 -1.81
C HIS A 354 -4.31 22.27 -1.34
N GLN A 355 -5.11 22.95 -2.17
CA GLN A 355 -6.51 23.28 -1.85
C GLN A 355 -7.40 22.06 -1.55
N ASN A 356 -6.98 20.87 -1.99
CA ASN A 356 -7.68 19.62 -1.73
C ASN A 356 -7.30 18.96 -0.40
N VAL A 357 -6.18 19.37 0.20
CA VAL A 357 -5.64 18.78 1.43
C VAL A 357 -5.55 19.77 2.58
N ALA A 358 -5.77 21.07 2.34
CA ALA A 358 -5.53 22.14 3.31
C ALA A 358 -6.27 22.03 4.66
N GLN A 359 -7.34 21.23 4.73
CA GLN A 359 -8.14 21.01 5.95
C GLN A 359 -7.84 19.67 6.63
N MET A 360 -6.88 18.89 6.13
CA MET A 360 -6.58 17.58 6.68
C MET A 360 -5.74 17.71 7.97
N PRO A 361 -6.06 16.98 9.04
CA PRO A 361 -5.18 16.86 10.19
C PRO A 361 -3.81 16.27 9.82
N LEU A 362 -2.77 16.56 10.60
CA LEU A 362 -1.38 16.14 10.32
C LEU A 362 -1.26 14.63 10.09
N VAL A 363 -1.85 13.81 10.96
CA VAL A 363 -1.78 12.35 10.86
C VAL A 363 -2.57 11.84 9.65
N GLU A 364 -3.72 12.44 9.35
CA GLU A 364 -4.49 12.08 8.15
C GLU A 364 -3.72 12.41 6.87
N ALA A 365 -3.06 13.57 6.80
CA ALA A 365 -2.24 13.94 5.65
C ALA A 365 -1.10 12.93 5.41
N LYS A 366 -0.43 12.46 6.48
CA LYS A 366 0.60 11.39 6.39
C LYS A 366 0.00 10.07 5.88
N LEU A 367 -1.16 9.68 6.40
CA LEU A 367 -1.86 8.46 5.95
C LEU A 367 -2.31 8.56 4.48
N ARG A 368 -2.79 9.72 4.04
CA ARG A 368 -3.14 9.97 2.64
C ARG A 368 -1.92 9.89 1.72
N PHE A 369 -0.76 10.37 2.17
CA PHE A 369 0.50 10.18 1.45
C PHE A 369 0.85 8.70 1.30
N ILE A 370 0.78 7.93 2.38
CA ILE A 370 1.05 6.48 2.37
C ILE A 370 0.05 5.75 1.46
N GLN A 371 -1.24 6.09 1.51
CA GLN A 371 -2.27 5.51 0.64
C GLN A 371 -2.01 5.81 -0.85
N ALA A 372 -1.65 7.05 -1.19
CA ALA A 372 -1.28 7.41 -2.55
C ALA A 372 -0.05 6.63 -3.03
N TRP A 373 0.96 6.48 -2.16
CA TRP A 373 2.14 5.65 -2.43
C TRP A 373 1.79 4.16 -2.64
N GLN A 374 0.88 3.61 -1.84
CA GLN A 374 0.36 2.25 -1.98
C GLN A 374 -0.38 2.00 -3.30
N SER A 375 -0.94 3.06 -3.91
CA SER A 375 -1.67 2.97 -5.18
C SER A 375 -0.77 2.93 -6.41
N LEU A 376 0.54 3.16 -6.25
CA LEU A 376 1.50 3.15 -7.35
C LEU A 376 1.70 1.73 -7.91
N PRO A 377 1.88 1.56 -9.24
CA PRO A 377 1.96 0.24 -9.88
C PRO A 377 3.10 -0.65 -9.35
N GLU A 378 4.24 -0.06 -9.01
CA GLU A 378 5.42 -0.78 -8.51
C GLU A 378 5.46 -0.91 -6.98
N PHE A 379 4.40 -0.48 -6.29
CA PHE A 379 4.35 -0.52 -4.83
C PHE A 379 4.54 -1.94 -4.30
N GLY A 380 5.45 -2.07 -3.32
CA GLY A 380 5.71 -3.34 -2.64
C GLY A 380 6.35 -4.41 -3.51
N LEU A 381 7.11 -4.02 -4.55
CA LEU A 381 7.99 -4.91 -5.30
C LEU A 381 9.44 -4.77 -4.79
N THR A 382 10.01 -5.90 -4.40
CA THR A 382 11.43 -6.04 -4.04
C THR A 382 12.13 -6.84 -5.12
N TYR A 383 13.18 -6.30 -5.73
CA TYR A 383 13.84 -6.91 -6.88
C TYR A 383 15.13 -7.64 -6.49
N TYR A 384 15.36 -8.79 -7.12
CA TYR A 384 16.58 -9.59 -7.02
C TYR A 384 17.03 -10.03 -8.41
N LEU A 385 18.33 -9.95 -8.70
CA LEU A 385 18.88 -10.54 -9.93
C LEU A 385 19.01 -12.04 -9.72
N VAL A 386 18.44 -12.85 -10.60
CA VAL A 386 18.41 -14.31 -10.47
C VAL A 386 18.72 -15.02 -11.79
N ARG A 387 19.19 -16.26 -11.68
CA ARG A 387 19.28 -17.18 -12.82
C ARG A 387 18.36 -18.36 -12.60
N PHE A 388 17.33 -18.47 -13.44
CA PHE A 388 16.42 -19.62 -13.42
C PHE A 388 17.11 -20.89 -13.92
N LYS A 389 16.78 -22.02 -13.31
CA LYS A 389 17.28 -23.34 -13.70
C LYS A 389 16.96 -23.62 -15.17
N GLY A 390 17.98 -23.98 -15.94
CA GLY A 390 17.86 -24.21 -17.39
C GLY A 390 17.94 -22.95 -18.26
N SER A 391 17.94 -21.75 -17.66
CA SER A 391 18.19 -20.48 -18.36
C SER A 391 19.69 -20.15 -18.39
N LYS A 392 20.18 -19.67 -19.53
CA LYS A 392 21.50 -19.03 -19.63
C LYS A 392 21.45 -17.51 -19.43
N LYS A 393 20.26 -16.92 -19.46
CA LYS A 393 20.02 -15.50 -19.29
C LYS A 393 19.69 -15.20 -17.82
N ASP A 394 20.22 -14.09 -17.33
CA ASP A 394 19.88 -13.52 -16.03
C ASP A 394 18.62 -12.67 -16.17
N ASP A 395 17.69 -12.90 -15.25
CA ASP A 395 16.41 -12.22 -15.17
C ASP A 395 16.26 -11.59 -13.78
N ILE A 396 15.22 -10.79 -13.60
CA ILE A 396 14.91 -10.18 -12.32
C ILE A 396 13.72 -10.90 -11.70
N LEU A 397 13.84 -11.26 -10.43
CA LEU A 397 12.75 -11.73 -9.59
C LEU A 397 12.21 -10.55 -8.78
N GLY A 398 11.00 -10.11 -9.09
CA GLY A 398 10.22 -9.22 -8.24
C GLY A 398 9.45 -10.03 -7.20
N VAL A 399 9.65 -9.75 -5.92
CA VAL A 399 8.91 -10.33 -4.81
C VAL A 399 7.93 -9.29 -4.27
N SER A 400 6.66 -9.64 -4.20
CA SER A 400 5.60 -8.83 -3.58
C SER A 400 4.89 -9.62 -2.50
N TYR A 401 3.97 -8.97 -1.78
CA TYR A 401 3.27 -9.57 -0.66
C TYR A 401 2.43 -10.82 -1.00
N ASN A 402 2.02 -10.96 -2.26
CA ASN A 402 1.14 -12.04 -2.72
C ASN A 402 1.65 -12.80 -3.95
N ARG A 403 2.80 -12.41 -4.52
CA ARG A 403 3.27 -12.96 -5.80
C ARG A 403 4.77 -12.78 -6.01
N LEU A 404 5.29 -13.64 -6.88
CA LEU A 404 6.61 -13.56 -7.49
C LEU A 404 6.44 -13.22 -8.98
N ILE A 405 7.31 -12.36 -9.51
CA ILE A 405 7.27 -11.94 -10.91
C ILE A 405 8.66 -12.13 -11.51
N ARG A 406 8.76 -12.90 -12.59
CA ARG A 406 9.95 -12.94 -13.44
C ARG A 406 9.87 -11.82 -14.44
N ILE A 407 10.89 -10.97 -14.46
CA ILE A 407 11.00 -9.77 -15.28
C ILE A 407 12.26 -9.91 -16.14
N ASP A 408 12.17 -9.53 -17.41
CA ASP A 408 13.33 -9.50 -18.29
C ASP A 408 14.32 -8.41 -17.81
N ALA A 409 15.55 -8.79 -17.49
CA ALA A 409 16.53 -7.84 -16.95
C ALA A 409 16.92 -6.72 -17.94
N THR A 410 16.73 -6.93 -19.25
CA THR A 410 17.08 -5.97 -20.30
C THR A 410 15.93 -5.02 -20.61
N THR A 411 14.72 -5.56 -20.75
CA THR A 411 13.55 -4.75 -21.15
C THR A 411 12.74 -4.22 -19.98
N GLY A 412 12.89 -4.81 -18.78
CA GLY A 412 12.06 -4.49 -17.62
C GLY A 412 10.63 -4.99 -17.70
N ILE A 413 10.30 -5.79 -18.73
CA ILE A 413 8.93 -6.28 -18.95
C ILE A 413 8.67 -7.56 -18.15
N PRO A 414 7.54 -7.66 -17.42
CA PRO A 414 7.12 -8.90 -16.77
C PRO A 414 6.92 -10.04 -17.77
N ILE A 415 7.57 -11.18 -17.53
CA ILE A 415 7.50 -12.40 -18.35
C ILE A 415 6.47 -13.37 -17.77
N THR A 416 6.54 -13.63 -16.46
CA THR A 416 5.70 -14.64 -15.78
C THR A 416 5.43 -14.23 -14.34
N THR A 417 4.24 -14.53 -13.84
CA THR A 417 3.83 -14.22 -12.47
C THR A 417 3.35 -15.49 -11.78
N TRP A 418 3.86 -15.76 -10.59
CA TRP A 418 3.44 -16.85 -9.72
C TRP A 418 2.81 -16.31 -8.44
N ARG A 419 1.68 -16.85 -8.00
CA ARG A 419 0.95 -16.36 -6.83
C ARG A 419 1.23 -17.22 -5.61
N PHE A 420 1.34 -16.59 -4.44
CA PHE A 420 1.52 -17.29 -3.16
C PHE A 420 0.32 -18.17 -2.81
N THR A 421 -0.90 -17.82 -3.25
CA THR A 421 -2.10 -18.64 -3.05
C THR A 421 -1.99 -20.03 -3.66
N ASN A 422 -1.17 -20.18 -4.70
CA ASN A 422 -0.97 -21.45 -5.40
C ASN A 422 0.34 -22.12 -4.95
N MET A 423 1.09 -21.53 -4.02
CA MET A 423 2.35 -22.09 -3.53
C MET A 423 2.04 -23.21 -2.54
N LYS A 424 2.62 -24.38 -2.76
CA LYS A 424 2.51 -25.52 -1.85
C LYS A 424 3.62 -25.51 -0.81
N GLN A 425 4.85 -25.35 -1.30
CA GLN A 425 6.07 -25.37 -0.50
C GLN A 425 7.22 -24.70 -1.25
N TRP A 426 8.24 -24.29 -0.51
CA TRP A 426 9.52 -23.92 -1.06
C TRP A 426 10.64 -24.54 -0.23
N ASN A 427 11.77 -24.78 -0.86
CA ASN A 427 12.97 -25.34 -0.24
C ASN A 427 14.19 -24.56 -0.77
N VAL A 428 15.22 -24.45 0.07
CA VAL A 428 16.51 -23.90 -0.34
C VAL A 428 17.55 -25.01 -0.27
N ASN A 429 18.17 -25.30 -1.40
CA ASN A 429 19.37 -26.11 -1.42
C ASN A 429 20.58 -25.20 -1.15
N TRP A 430 21.13 -25.28 0.05
CA TRP A 430 22.25 -24.45 0.51
C TRP A 430 23.58 -24.78 -0.19
N GLU A 431 23.80 -26.03 -0.62
CA GLU A 431 25.03 -26.43 -1.30
C GLU A 431 25.18 -25.74 -2.66
N ILE A 432 24.09 -25.66 -3.43
CA ILE A 432 24.06 -25.01 -4.75
C ILE A 432 23.43 -23.60 -4.71
N ARG A 433 23.10 -23.10 -3.52
CA ARG A 433 22.45 -21.79 -3.28
C ARG A 433 21.21 -21.55 -4.16
N GLN A 434 20.36 -22.57 -4.26
CA GLN A 434 19.21 -22.56 -5.16
C GLN A 434 17.91 -22.62 -4.36
N VAL A 435 17.00 -21.69 -4.64
CA VAL A 435 15.63 -21.72 -4.14
C VAL A 435 14.78 -22.50 -5.14
N ALA A 436 14.03 -23.49 -4.66
CA ALA A 436 13.05 -24.25 -5.43
C ALA A 436 11.66 -24.04 -4.84
N ILE A 437 10.67 -23.76 -5.68
CA ILE A 437 9.30 -23.46 -5.26
C ILE A 437 8.35 -24.33 -6.07
N GLU A 438 7.45 -25.01 -5.37
CA GLU A 438 6.41 -25.83 -5.95
C GLU A 438 5.06 -25.12 -5.81
N PHE A 439 4.36 -25.06 -6.94
CA PHE A 439 3.01 -24.52 -7.02
C PHE A 439 2.00 -25.63 -7.37
N ASP A 440 0.72 -25.27 -7.33
CA ASP A 440 -0.35 -26.09 -7.87
C ASP A 440 -0.15 -26.41 -9.36
N GLN A 441 -0.88 -27.43 -9.83
CA GLN A 441 -0.87 -27.86 -11.24
C GLN A 441 0.50 -28.35 -11.74
N ASN A 442 1.33 -28.89 -10.83
CA ASN A 442 2.68 -29.42 -11.11
C ASN A 442 3.65 -28.38 -11.70
N VAL A 443 3.40 -27.09 -11.44
CA VAL A 443 4.33 -26.02 -11.80
C VAL A 443 5.41 -25.94 -10.73
N SER A 444 6.67 -26.09 -11.12
CA SER A 444 7.82 -25.88 -10.23
C SER A 444 8.80 -24.91 -10.87
N ILE A 445 9.41 -24.06 -10.04
CA ILE A 445 10.48 -23.17 -10.47
C ILE A 445 11.68 -23.37 -9.55
N ALA A 446 12.87 -23.17 -10.11
CA ALA A 446 14.09 -23.12 -9.32
C ALA A 446 14.99 -22.02 -9.87
N PHE A 447 15.65 -21.29 -8.98
CA PHE A 447 16.55 -20.21 -9.36
C PHE A 447 17.65 -20.01 -8.32
N THR A 448 18.78 -19.49 -8.77
CA THR A 448 19.90 -19.06 -7.91
C THR A 448 19.91 -17.53 -7.86
N CYS A 449 20.00 -16.97 -6.67
CA CYS A 449 20.11 -15.51 -6.49
C CYS A 449 21.54 -15.05 -6.79
N LEU A 450 21.67 -13.99 -7.58
CA LEU A 450 22.95 -13.42 -8.01
C LEU A 450 23.25 -12.09 -7.33
N SER A 451 22.22 -11.30 -6.98
CA SER A 451 22.41 -10.00 -6.33
C SER A 451 22.44 -10.06 -4.80
N ALA A 452 21.98 -11.16 -4.20
CA ALA A 452 21.84 -11.32 -2.75
C ALA A 452 22.01 -12.79 -2.34
N ASP A 453 22.19 -13.06 -1.05
CA ASP A 453 22.12 -14.44 -0.55
C ASP A 453 20.71 -15.03 -0.78
N CYS A 454 20.63 -16.31 -1.15
CA CYS A 454 19.35 -17.00 -1.33
C CYS A 454 18.52 -17.05 -0.03
N LYS A 455 19.18 -16.96 1.13
CA LYS A 455 18.56 -16.82 2.45
C LYS A 455 17.65 -15.59 2.53
N ILE A 456 18.05 -14.47 1.94
CA ILE A 456 17.26 -13.22 1.96
C ILE A 456 15.94 -13.43 1.19
N VAL A 457 16.00 -14.04 0.01
CA VAL A 457 14.81 -14.32 -0.80
C VAL A 457 13.89 -15.31 -0.10
N HIS A 458 14.47 -16.36 0.51
CA HIS A 458 13.75 -17.32 1.35
C HIS A 458 13.02 -16.65 2.51
N GLU A 459 13.69 -15.77 3.25
CA GLU A 459 13.09 -15.01 4.35
C GLU A 459 11.98 -14.09 3.83
N TYR A 460 12.15 -13.44 2.66
CA TYR A 460 11.10 -12.60 2.08
C TYR A 460 9.82 -13.38 1.77
N ILE A 461 9.94 -14.60 1.23
CA ILE A 461 8.80 -15.48 0.95
C ILE A 461 8.12 -15.90 2.27
N GLY A 462 8.91 -16.45 3.21
CA GLY A 462 8.39 -16.91 4.50
C GLY A 462 7.77 -15.78 5.33
N GLY A 463 8.40 -14.61 5.33
CA GLY A 463 7.93 -13.41 6.01
C GLY A 463 6.62 -12.89 5.43
N TYR A 464 6.46 -12.79 4.11
CA TYR A 464 5.17 -12.39 3.54
C TYR A 464 4.06 -13.41 3.80
N ILE A 465 4.37 -14.71 3.78
CA ILE A 465 3.42 -15.76 4.17
C ILE A 465 3.01 -15.58 5.64
N PHE A 466 3.97 -15.41 6.55
CA PHE A 466 3.72 -15.14 7.96
C PHE A 466 2.84 -13.89 8.16
N LEU A 467 3.14 -12.79 7.47
CA LEU A 467 2.34 -11.57 7.61
C LEU A 467 0.91 -11.74 7.11
N SER A 468 0.66 -12.67 6.18
CA SER A 468 -0.66 -13.00 5.66
C SER A 468 -1.51 -13.88 6.60
N THR A 469 -0.89 -14.57 7.56
CA THR A 469 -1.62 -15.36 8.57
C THR A 469 -2.14 -14.52 9.72
N ARG A 470 -1.71 -13.25 9.82
CA ARG A 470 -2.20 -12.33 10.84
C ARG A 470 -3.64 -11.89 10.55
N SER A 471 -4.51 -11.98 11.54
CA SER A 471 -5.90 -11.53 11.47
C SER A 471 -6.22 -10.65 12.68
N LYS A 472 -7.26 -9.82 12.57
CA LYS A 472 -7.71 -8.96 13.69
C LYS A 472 -8.40 -9.76 14.81
N ASP A 473 -8.91 -10.96 14.49
CA ASP A 473 -9.72 -11.77 15.40
C ASP A 473 -8.91 -12.81 16.17
N GLN A 474 -7.64 -13.04 15.80
CA GLN A 474 -6.73 -13.96 16.49
C GLN A 474 -5.74 -13.16 17.34
N ASN A 475 -5.47 -13.65 18.56
CA ASN A 475 -4.55 -13.09 19.56
C ASN A 475 -3.46 -12.18 18.97
N GLU A 476 -3.43 -10.93 19.43
CA GLU A 476 -2.45 -9.89 19.02
C GLU A 476 -1.00 -10.19 19.43
N THR A 477 -0.69 -11.38 19.94
CA THR A 477 0.66 -11.82 20.26
C THR A 477 1.35 -12.38 19.01
N LEU A 478 2.55 -11.90 18.70
CA LEU A 478 3.33 -12.36 17.56
C LEU A 478 3.75 -13.83 17.77
N ASP A 479 3.45 -14.70 16.81
CA ASP A 479 3.89 -16.10 16.84
C ASP A 479 5.33 -16.20 16.30
N GLU A 480 6.31 -15.96 17.18
CA GLU A 480 7.74 -15.99 16.85
C GLU A 480 8.19 -17.37 16.36
N ASP A 481 7.66 -18.44 16.94
CA ASP A 481 7.98 -19.82 16.53
C ASP A 481 7.55 -20.07 15.08
N LEU A 482 6.36 -19.61 14.68
CA LEU A 482 5.90 -19.72 13.30
C LEU A 482 6.77 -18.88 12.36
N PHE A 483 7.14 -17.66 12.77
CA PHE A 483 8.04 -16.82 11.97
C PHE A 483 9.38 -17.52 11.71
N HIS A 484 10.03 -18.06 12.75
CA HIS A 484 11.28 -18.79 12.61
C HIS A 484 11.14 -20.11 11.85
N LYS A 485 10.01 -20.82 11.95
CA LYS A 485 9.73 -22.00 11.09
C LYS A 485 9.69 -21.63 9.60
N LEU A 486 9.11 -20.48 9.26
CA LEU A 486 8.97 -20.02 7.88
C LEU A 486 10.25 -19.36 7.34
N THR A 487 11.09 -18.76 8.19
CA THR A 487 12.25 -17.96 7.76
C THR A 487 13.61 -18.55 8.12
N GLY A 488 13.68 -19.37 9.17
CA GLY A 488 14.92 -19.95 9.70
C GLY A 488 15.59 -20.95 8.77
N GLY A 489 14.83 -21.57 7.86
CA GLY A 489 15.33 -22.68 7.05
C GLY A 489 15.47 -23.91 7.93
N GLN A 490 14.90 -25.03 7.53
CA GLN A 490 15.24 -26.31 8.18
C GLN A 490 16.59 -26.74 7.61
N ASP A 491 17.55 -27.03 8.49
CA ASP A 491 18.79 -27.71 8.10
C ASP A 491 18.50 -29.13 7.57
#